data_AF-A0A2H4QI37-F1
#
_entry.id   AF-A0A2H4QI37-F1
#
_cell.length_a   1.000
_cell.length_b   1.000
_cell.length_c   1.000
_cell.angle_alpha   90.00
_cell.angle_beta   90.00
_cell.angle_gamma   90.00
#
_symmetry.space_group_name_H-M   'P 1'
#
loop_
_entity.id
_entity.type
_entity.pdbx_description
1 polymer ?
#
loop_
_entity_poly.entity_id
_entity_poly.type
_entity_poly.pdbx_seq_one_letter_code
_entity_poly.pdbx_strand_id
1 'polypeptide(L)' 'MFNIEWIILRLSVLFLLLGLTFEVEIIVLVLGFIVLHIRLGIITILNDYVHIKKIKSICLFSVKVLSIEVSKYVMEFIL' A
#
# COMPACT_ATOMS: atom_id res chain seq x y z
N MET A 1 41.59 -6.60 -22.90
CA MET A 1 40.95 -5.27 -22.89
C MET A 1 39.51 -5.46 -22.50
N PHE A 2 39.03 -4.77 -21.47
CA PHE A 2 37.59 -4.76 -21.16
C PHE A 2 36.86 -4.12 -22.33
N ASN A 3 35.95 -4.86 -22.97
CA ASN A 3 35.08 -4.28 -24.00
C ASN A 3 33.97 -3.50 -23.28
N ILE A 4 33.86 -2.21 -23.57
CA ILE A 4 32.85 -1.30 -23.01
C ILE A 4 31.45 -1.87 -23.24
N GLU A 5 31.21 -2.53 -24.38
CA GLU A 5 29.95 -3.18 -24.72
C GLU A 5 29.55 -4.25 -23.70
N TRP A 6 30.50 -5.02 -23.18
CA TRP A 6 30.25 -6.08 -22.19
C TRP A 6 29.83 -5.51 -20.83
N ILE A 7 30.41 -4.38 -20.43
CA ILE A 7 30.05 -3.67 -19.20
C ILE A 7 28.65 -3.05 -19.33
N ILE A 8 28.37 -2.40 -20.48
CA ILE A 8 27.05 -1.82 -20.76
C ILE A 8 25.96 -2.89 -20.72
N LEU A 9 26.20 -4.07 -21.30
CA LEU A 9 25.23 -5.16 -21.33
C LEU A 9 24.92 -5.72 -19.92
N ARG A 10 25.87 -5.66 -18.98
CA ARG A 10 25.62 -6.07 -17.58
C ARG A 10 24.91 -4.98 -16.79
N LEU A 11 25.29 -3.72 -17.00
CA LEU A 11 24.64 -2.58 -16.36
C LEU A 11 23.18 -2.46 -16.78
N SER A 12 22.84 -2.73 -18.05
CA SER A 12 21.46 -2.65 -18.53
C SER A 12 20.54 -3.62 -17.79
N VAL A 13 20.98 -4.86 -17.53
CA VAL A 13 20.22 -5.84 -16.75
C VAL A 13 20.07 -5.40 -15.30
N LEU A 14 21.12 -4.83 -14.69
CA LEU A 14 21.06 -4.26 -13.35
C LEU A 14 20.05 -3.11 -13.24
N PHE A 15 20.07 -2.18 -14.20
CA PHE A 15 19.12 -1.06 -14.24
C PHE A 15 17.69 -1.53 -14.50
N LEU A 16 17.49 -2.55 -15.34
CA LEU A 16 16.18 -3.16 -15.56
C LEU A 16 15.62 -3.75 -14.26
N LEU A 17 16.44 -4.51 -13.52
CA LEU A 17 16.04 -5.09 -12.24
C LEU A 17 15.67 -3.99 -11.23
N LEU A 18 16.50 -2.95 -11.13
CA LEU A 18 16.27 -1.82 -10.22
C LEU A 18 14.97 -1.07 -10.57
N GLY A 19 14.73 -0.85 -11.87
CA GLY A 19 13.51 -0.22 -12.37
C GLY A 19 12.27 -1.02 -11.99
N LEU A 20 12.28 -2.34 -12.21
CA LEU A 20 11.17 -3.22 -11.84
C LEU A 20 10.88 -3.20 -10.33
N THR A 21 11.92 -3.22 -9.49
CA THR A 21 11.72 -3.14 -8.04
C THR A 21 11.12 -1.80 -7.62
N PHE A 22 11.56 -0.70 -8.25
CA PHE A 22 11.08 0.64 -7.93
C PHE A 22 9.61 0.84 -8.32
N GLU A 23 9.20 0.30 -9.47
CA GLU A 23 7.80 0.32 -9.90
C GLU A 23 6.87 -0.41 -8.92
N VAL A 24 7.28 -1.61 -8.48
CA VAL A 24 6.53 -2.38 -7.47
C VAL A 24 6.41 -1.63 -6.15
N GLU A 25 7.50 -1.01 -5.68
CA GLU A 25 7.49 -0.20 -4.46
C GLU A 25 6.52 0.98 -4.56
N ILE A 26 6.49 1.70 -5.69
CA ILE A 26 5.55 2.80 -5.91
C ILE A 26 4.10 2.30 -5.85
N ILE A 27 3.80 1.18 -6.50
CA ILE A 27 2.45 0.60 -6.50
C ILE A 27 2.02 0.26 -5.07
N VAL A 28 2.87 -0.44 -4.31
CA VAL A 28 2.58 -0.80 -2.92
C VAL A 28 2.42 0.44 -2.05
N LEU A 29 3.25 1.47 -2.24
CA LEU A 29 3.17 2.72 -1.51
C LEU A 29 1.84 3.44 -1.76
N VAL A 30 1.45 3.62 -3.02
CA VAL A 30 0.20 4.30 -3.40
C VAL A 30 -1.01 3.57 -2.84
N LEU A 31 -1.04 2.24 -2.99
CA LEU A 31 -2.15 1.43 -2.48
C LEU A 31 -2.21 1.46 -0.94
N GLY A 32 -1.07 1.43 -0.27
CA GLY A 32 -0.99 1.61 1.18
C GLY A 32 -1.55 2.95 1.64
N PHE A 33 -1.24 4.05 0.93
CA PHE A 33 -1.79 5.37 1.20
C PHE A 33 -3.30 5.44 0.99
N ILE A 34 -3.84 4.77 -0.03
CA ILE A 34 -5.28 4.70 -0.27
C ILE A 34 -5.98 4.02 0.92
N VAL A 35 -5.49 2.86 1.36
CA VAL A 35 -6.06 2.15 2.52
C VAL A 35 -5.99 3.00 3.78
N LEU A 36 -4.85 3.67 4.03
CA LEU A 36 -4.68 4.58 5.16
C LEU A 36 -5.67 5.74 5.10
N HIS A 37 -5.81 6.37 3.93
CA HIS A 37 -6.72 7.50 3.72
C HIS A 37 -8.17 7.10 4.00
N ILE A 38 -8.62 5.96 3.47
CA ILE A 38 -9.98 5.45 3.70
C ILE A 38 -10.21 5.19 5.20
N ARG A 39 -9.27 4.52 5.87
CA ARG A 39 -9.36 4.24 7.31
C ARG A 39 -9.50 5.51 8.13
N LEU A 40 -8.66 6.52 7.87
CA LEU A 40 -8.72 7.80 8.57
C LEU A 40 -10.03 8.53 8.29
N GLY A 41 -10.50 8.54 7.04
CA GLY A 41 -11.79 9.14 6.67
C GLY A 41 -12.96 8.54 7.45
N ILE A 42 -13.02 7.20 7.55
CA ILE A 42 -14.08 6.54 8.32
C ILE A 42 -13.96 6.85 9.82
N ILE A 43 -12.74 6.87 10.38
CA ILE A 43 -12.53 7.23 11.79
C ILE A 43 -13.04 8.65 12.08
N THR A 44 -12.76 9.61 11.18
CA THR A 44 -13.27 10.99 11.30
C THR A 44 -14.79 11.02 11.30
N ILE A 45 -15.45 10.33 10.35
CA ILE A 45 -16.92 10.22 10.31
C ILE A 45 -17.46 9.62 11.62
N LEU A 46 -16.85 8.55 12.14
CA LEU A 46 -17.26 7.96 13.41
C LEU A 46 -17.07 8.92 14.60
N ASN A 47 -16.02 9.75 14.57
CA ASN A 47 -15.80 10.75 15.59
C ASN A 47 -16.84 11.86 15.57
N ASP A 48 -17.27 12.27 14.38
CA ASP A 48 -18.21 13.37 14.18
C ASP A 48 -19.65 12.96 14.49
N TYR A 49 -20.06 11.74 14.11
CA TYR A 49 -21.46 11.33 14.15
C TYR A 49 -21.82 10.31 15.24
N VAL A 50 -20.85 9.59 15.84
CA VAL A 50 -21.14 8.55 16.84
C VAL A 50 -20.74 9.02 18.24
N HIS A 51 -21.73 9.48 19.00
CA HIS A 51 -21.51 10.00 20.37
C HIS A 51 -21.64 8.94 21.47
N ILE A 52 -22.29 7.82 21.19
CA ILE A 52 -22.45 6.74 22.17
C ILE A 52 -21.16 5.92 22.23
N LYS A 53 -20.41 6.04 23.34
CA LYS A 53 -19.08 5.41 23.52
C LYS A 53 -19.05 3.91 23.19
N LYS A 54 -20.05 3.15 23.62
CA LYS A 54 -20.13 1.70 23.37
C LYS A 54 -20.23 1.40 21.86
N ILE A 55 -21.08 2.13 21.14
CA ILE A 55 -21.25 1.97 19.69
C ILE A 55 -19.97 2.41 18.97
N LYS A 56 -19.41 3.57 19.36
CA LYS A 56 -18.15 4.08 18.80
C LYS A 56 -17.02 3.07 18.89
N SER A 57 -16.86 2.41 20.05
CA SER A 57 -15.85 1.36 20.25
C SER A 57 -16.03 0.18 19.29
N ILE A 58 -17.26 -0.32 19.15
CA ILE A 58 -17.59 -1.42 18.22
C ILE A 58 -17.29 -1.01 16.76
N CYS A 59 -17.67 0.21 16.37
CA CYS A 59 -17.39 0.73 15.04
C CYS A 59 -15.88 0.86 14.78
N LEU A 60 -15.11 1.40 15.73
CA LEU A 60 -13.65 1.52 15.60
C LEU A 60 -12.95 0.16 15.49
N PHE A 61 -13.43 -0.84 16.24
CA PHE A 61 -12.95 -2.22 16.08
C PHE A 61 -13.26 -2.76 14.68
N SER A 62 -14.49 -2.52 14.19
CA SER A 62 -14.91 -2.94 12.86
C SER A 62 -14.07 -2.28 11.75
N VAL A 63 -13.74 -0.99 11.90
CA VAL A 63 -12.84 -0.28 10.97
C VAL A 63 -11.46 -0.90 10.95
N LYS A 64 -10.94 -1.37 12.09
CA LYS A 64 -9.64 -2.05 12.15
C LYS A 64 -9.68 -3.38 11.38
N VAL A 65 -10.72 -4.19 11.58
CA VAL A 65 -10.92 -5.45 10.84
C VAL A 65 -11.09 -5.18 9.34
N LEU A 66 -11.93 -4.20 8.98
CA LEU A 66 -12.15 -3.79 7.59
C LEU A 66 -10.85 -3.34 6.92
N SER A 67 -9.99 -2.61 7.64
CA SER A 67 -8.71 -2.15 7.09
C SER A 67 -7.80 -3.33 6.73
N ILE A 68 -7.78 -4.38 7.56
CA ILE A 68 -7.01 -5.61 7.29
C ILE A 68 -7.58 -6.34 6.07
N GLU A 69 -8.91 -6.48 6.02
CA GLU A 69 -9.60 -7.16 4.93
C GLU A 69 -9.40 -6.44 3.59
N VAL A 70 -9.51 -5.11 3.57
CA VAL A 70 -9.23 -4.30 2.36
C VAL A 70 -7.76 -4.46 1.96
N SER A 71 -6.80 -4.39 2.90
CA SER A 71 -5.39 -4.62 2.59
C SER A 71 -5.14 -6.00 1.98
N LYS A 72 -5.84 -7.04 2.46
CA LYS A 72 -5.77 -8.39 1.91
C LYS A 72 -6.26 -8.41 0.46
N TYR A 73 -7.44 -7.85 0.17
CA TYR A 73 -7.96 -7.78 -1.20
C TYR A 73 -7.09 -6.94 -2.13
N VAL A 74 -6.46 -5.88 -1.63
CA VAL A 74 -5.47 -5.10 -2.39
C VAL A 74 -4.27 -5.98 -2.76
N MET A 75 -3.77 -6.79 -1.83
CA MET A 75 -2.66 -7.71 -2.13
C MET A 75 -3.06 -8.82 -3.11
N GLU A 76 -4.26 -9.40 -2.96
CA GLU A 76 -4.82 -10.38 -3.91
C GLU A 76 -5.06 -9.81 -5.30
N PHE A 77 -5.29 -8.50 -5.44
CA PHE A 77 -5.42 -7.86 -6.73
C PHE A 77 -4.07 -7.70 -7.45
N ILE A 78 -2.96 -7.58 -6.70
CA ILE A 78 -1.61 -7.40 -7.25
C ILE A 78 -0.96 -8.74 -7.62
N LEU A 79 -1.22 -9.79 -6.84
CA LEU A 79 -0.62 -11.14 -6.94
C LEU A 79 -1.51 -12.12 -7.70
#